data_AF-A0A956I9I6-F1
#
_entry.id   AF-A0A956I9I6-F1
#
_cell.length_a   1.000
_cell.length_b   1.000
_cell.length_c   1.000
_cell.angle_alpha   90.00
_cell.angle_beta   90.00
_cell.angle_gamma   90.00
#
_symmetry.space_group_name_H-M   'P 1'
#
loop_
_entity.id
_entity.type
_entity.pdbx_description
1 polymer ?
#
loop_
_entity_poly.entity_id
_entity_poly.type
_entity_poly.pdbx_seq_one_letter_code
_entity_poly.pdbx_strand_id
1 'polypeptide(L)'
;MSAQKHLQAVLDAERALREAEAALLDEPEKAVVDALESAVKEAKSIEDLDEATLRLERLADLCAQVPGPRMADALIAILDHDEPRVRVSAGEALLDVAYDYYAEVARAIDRTLDDGRAVRALAELPFLLAEVGEPSATPLLRRFLAHPDATVVAAAIEAAVELGDPELASSLESLADDEREVAEEDFEEETAATLGDLATDALEALRGRPEPDGRFDQGLGRAPKGRGR
;
A
#
# COMPACT_ATOMS: atom_id res chain seq x y z
N MET A 1 -36.55 -6.88 22.45
CA MET A 1 -35.93 -8.02 23.18
C MET A 1 -34.86 -8.71 22.34
N SER A 2 -35.11 -9.06 21.06
CA SER A 2 -34.09 -9.70 20.19
C SER A 2 -32.87 -8.81 19.91
N ALA A 3 -33.06 -7.51 19.63
CA ALA A 3 -31.95 -6.60 19.33
C ALA A 3 -30.94 -6.48 20.49
N GLN A 4 -31.41 -6.33 21.73
CA GLN A 4 -30.53 -6.27 22.91
C GLN A 4 -29.74 -7.58 23.09
N LYS A 5 -30.37 -8.73 22.82
CA LYS A 5 -29.71 -10.03 22.87
C LYS A 5 -28.63 -10.15 21.79
N HIS A 6 -28.92 -9.72 20.56
CA HIS A 6 -27.94 -9.74 19.47
C HIS A 6 -26.77 -8.79 19.74
N LEU A 7 -27.03 -7.58 20.24
CA LEU A 7 -25.99 -6.65 20.64
C LEU A 7 -25.08 -7.25 21.72
N GLN A 8 -25.65 -7.90 22.73
CA GLN A 8 -24.85 -8.55 23.77
C GLN A 8 -23.97 -9.66 23.18
N ALA A 9 -24.50 -10.47 22.25
CA ALA A 9 -23.72 -11.51 21.58
C ALA A 9 -22.55 -10.93 20.77
N VAL A 10 -22.74 -9.78 20.10
CA VAL A 10 -21.65 -9.08 19.39
C VAL A 10 -20.56 -8.62 20.37
N LEU A 11 -20.93 -8.02 21.50
CA LEU A 11 -19.95 -7.54 22.50
C LEU A 11 -19.20 -8.70 23.18
N ASP A 12 -19.86 -9.83 23.37
CA ASP A 12 -19.22 -11.02 23.93
C ASP A 12 -18.26 -11.69 22.92
N ALA A 13 -18.64 -11.71 21.63
CA ALA A 13 -17.76 -12.15 20.55
C ALA A 13 -16.52 -11.24 20.42
N GLU A 14 -16.69 -9.93 20.48
CA GLU A 14 -15.60 -8.95 20.46
C GLU A 14 -14.61 -9.16 21.63
N ARG A 15 -15.12 -9.44 22.83
CA ARG A 15 -14.26 -9.74 23.98
C ARG A 15 -13.47 -11.03 23.77
N ALA A 16 -14.13 -12.07 23.29
CA ALA A 16 -13.48 -13.35 23.00
C ALA A 16 -12.41 -13.21 21.90
N LEU A 17 -12.69 -12.41 20.86
CA LEU A 17 -11.73 -12.11 19.81
C LEU A 17 -10.47 -11.43 20.37
N ARG A 18 -10.64 -10.37 21.17
CA ARG A 18 -9.51 -9.65 21.77
C ARG A 18 -8.68 -10.52 22.72
N GLU A 19 -9.33 -11.39 23.49
CA GLU A 19 -8.65 -12.35 24.36
C GLU A 19 -7.84 -13.36 23.54
N ALA A 20 -8.40 -13.87 22.44
CA ALA A 20 -7.71 -14.80 21.55
C ALA A 20 -6.53 -14.14 20.80
N GLU A 21 -6.71 -12.91 20.33
CA GLU A 21 -5.66 -12.12 19.69
C GLU A 21 -4.53 -11.80 20.66
N ALA A 22 -4.85 -11.34 21.87
CA ALA A 22 -3.83 -11.09 22.90
C ALA A 22 -3.05 -12.37 23.24
N ALA A 23 -3.72 -13.52 23.31
CA ALA A 23 -3.05 -14.80 23.52
C ALA A 23 -2.15 -15.20 22.34
N LEU A 24 -2.60 -14.99 21.10
CA LEU A 24 -1.79 -15.22 19.90
C LEU A 24 -0.53 -14.34 19.91
N LEU A 25 -0.66 -13.06 20.24
CA LEU A 25 0.45 -12.10 20.22
C LEU A 25 1.41 -12.24 21.42
N ASP A 26 1.04 -12.99 22.47
CA ASP A 26 1.91 -13.34 23.60
C ASP A 26 2.82 -14.55 23.30
N GLU A 27 2.50 -15.33 22.26
CA GLU A 27 3.34 -16.44 21.81
C GLU A 27 4.69 -15.94 21.23
N PRO A 28 5.72 -16.80 21.16
CA PRO A 28 7.00 -16.41 20.56
C PRO A 28 6.82 -15.90 19.13
N GLU A 29 7.39 -14.72 18.82
CA GLU A 29 7.24 -14.02 17.54
C GLU A 29 7.37 -14.94 16.32
N LYS A 30 8.39 -15.81 16.29
CA LYS A 30 8.59 -16.77 15.21
C LYS A 30 7.38 -17.69 15.00
N ALA A 31 6.78 -18.19 16.08
CA ALA A 31 5.61 -19.06 16.02
C ALA A 31 4.39 -18.32 15.48
N VAL A 32 4.19 -17.06 15.89
CA VAL A 32 3.13 -16.20 15.38
C VAL A 32 3.31 -15.94 13.88
N VAL A 33 4.50 -15.53 13.45
CA VAL A 33 4.83 -15.29 12.04
C VAL A 33 4.64 -16.55 11.19
N ASP A 34 5.08 -17.72 11.68
CA ASP A 34 4.90 -19.00 10.99
C ASP A 34 3.41 -19.38 10.85
N ALA A 35 2.61 -19.13 11.89
CA ALA A 35 1.18 -19.39 11.89
C ALA A 35 0.43 -18.45 10.94
N LEU A 36 0.70 -17.15 10.99
CA LEU A 36 0.07 -16.14 10.12
C LEU A 36 0.40 -16.38 8.65
N GLU A 37 1.68 -16.64 8.32
CA GLU A 37 2.08 -16.91 6.93
C GLU A 37 1.40 -18.17 6.38
N SER A 38 1.23 -19.21 7.21
CA SER A 38 0.51 -20.42 6.83
C SER A 38 -1.00 -20.14 6.65
N ALA A 39 -1.60 -19.39 7.57
CA ALA A 39 -3.01 -19.04 7.53
C ALA A 39 -3.37 -18.19 6.29
N VAL A 40 -2.50 -17.27 5.86
CA VAL A 40 -2.70 -16.50 4.62
C VAL A 40 -2.71 -17.43 3.40
N LYS A 41 -1.76 -18.36 3.30
CA LYS A 41 -1.70 -19.34 2.20
C LYS A 41 -2.97 -20.21 2.17
N GLU A 42 -3.42 -20.66 3.34
CA GLU A 42 -4.65 -21.44 3.47
C GLU A 42 -5.89 -20.62 3.09
N ALA A 43 -6.03 -19.40 3.60
CA ALA A 43 -7.18 -18.54 3.34
C ALA A 43 -7.34 -18.20 1.85
N LYS A 44 -6.24 -17.95 1.13
CA LYS A 44 -6.24 -17.77 -0.34
C LYS A 44 -6.70 -19.00 -1.13
N SER A 45 -6.75 -20.17 -0.49
CA SER A 45 -7.17 -21.44 -1.14
C SER A 45 -8.59 -21.88 -0.77
N ILE A 46 -9.32 -21.09 0.04
CA ILE A 46 -10.69 -21.40 0.43
C ILE A 46 -11.65 -21.09 -0.72
N GLU A 47 -12.50 -22.05 -1.07
CA GLU A 47 -13.50 -21.90 -2.14
C GLU A 47 -14.68 -21.01 -1.75
N ASP A 48 -15.06 -21.01 -0.46
CA ASP A 48 -16.10 -20.14 0.07
C ASP A 48 -15.57 -18.70 0.17
N LEU A 49 -16.00 -17.85 -0.77
CA LEU A 49 -15.53 -16.47 -0.88
C LEU A 49 -15.85 -15.64 0.38
N ASP A 50 -16.96 -15.90 1.07
CA ASP A 50 -17.33 -15.14 2.27
C ASP A 50 -16.36 -15.49 3.42
N GLU A 51 -16.05 -16.78 3.58
CA GLU A 51 -15.08 -17.24 4.59
C GLU A 51 -13.64 -16.83 4.23
N ALA A 52 -13.26 -16.91 2.95
CA ALA A 52 -11.96 -16.47 2.47
C ALA A 52 -11.76 -14.97 2.75
N THR A 53 -12.75 -14.14 2.37
CA THR A 53 -12.76 -12.69 2.61
C THR A 53 -12.66 -12.39 4.10
N LEU A 54 -13.51 -12.98 4.93
CA LEU A 54 -13.50 -12.79 6.39
C LEU A 54 -12.11 -13.08 6.98
N ARG A 55 -11.48 -14.19 6.57
CA ARG A 55 -10.15 -14.56 7.07
C ARG A 55 -9.07 -13.63 6.57
N LEU A 56 -9.07 -13.28 5.29
CA LEU A 56 -8.03 -12.44 4.70
C LEU A 56 -8.07 -11.02 5.25
N GLU A 57 -9.25 -10.43 5.42
CA GLU A 57 -9.43 -9.14 6.11
C GLU A 57 -8.82 -9.22 7.52
N ARG A 58 -9.16 -10.26 8.30
CA ARG A 58 -8.62 -10.41 9.65
C ARG A 58 -7.13 -10.69 9.70
N LEU A 59 -6.61 -11.44 8.73
CA LEU A 59 -5.18 -11.74 8.64
C LEU A 59 -4.37 -10.49 8.26
N ALA A 60 -4.93 -9.57 7.47
CA ALA A 60 -4.29 -8.29 7.19
C ALA A 60 -4.04 -7.50 8.49
N ASP A 61 -5.07 -7.34 9.33
CA ASP A 61 -4.94 -6.68 10.64
C ASP A 61 -3.87 -7.33 11.53
N LEU A 62 -3.83 -8.67 11.58
CA LEU A 62 -2.89 -9.41 12.42
C LEU A 62 -1.46 -9.32 11.89
N CYS A 63 -1.28 -9.34 10.56
CA CYS A 63 0.03 -9.15 9.94
C CYS A 63 0.59 -7.75 10.23
N ALA A 64 -0.26 -6.72 10.22
CA ALA A 64 0.16 -5.35 10.54
C ALA A 64 0.62 -5.19 12.00
N GLN A 65 0.05 -5.95 12.93
CA GLN A 65 0.44 -5.93 14.34
C GLN A 65 1.77 -6.64 14.65
N VAL A 66 2.28 -7.43 13.71
CA VAL A 66 3.57 -8.14 13.84
C VAL A 66 4.50 -7.75 12.69
N PRO A 67 4.85 -6.45 12.56
CA PRO A 67 5.54 -5.95 11.38
C PRO A 67 6.90 -6.62 11.21
N GLY A 68 7.23 -6.95 9.97
CA GLY A 68 8.49 -7.58 9.61
C GLY A 68 8.49 -8.08 8.16
N PRO A 69 9.64 -8.50 7.62
CA PRO A 69 9.77 -8.81 6.19
C PRO A 69 8.75 -9.83 5.68
N ARG A 70 8.47 -10.87 6.46
CA ARG A 70 7.51 -11.92 6.10
C ARG A 70 6.06 -11.43 6.17
N MET A 71 5.73 -10.55 7.10
CA MET A 71 4.38 -9.98 7.20
C MET A 71 4.14 -8.92 6.12
N ALA A 72 5.15 -8.16 5.73
CA ALA A 72 5.08 -7.31 4.54
C ALA A 72 4.84 -8.15 3.26
N ASP A 73 5.55 -9.27 3.09
CA ASP A 73 5.30 -10.20 1.97
C ASP A 73 3.89 -10.79 2.03
N ALA A 74 3.41 -11.16 3.22
CA ALA A 74 2.07 -11.70 3.41
C ALA A 74 0.98 -10.67 3.07
N LEU A 75 1.13 -9.43 3.52
CA LEU A 75 0.21 -8.33 3.21
C LEU A 75 0.15 -8.04 1.70
N ILE A 76 1.30 -8.01 1.01
CA ILE A 76 1.32 -7.89 -0.46
C ILE A 76 0.61 -9.08 -1.12
N ALA A 77 0.77 -10.30 -0.57
CA ALA A 77 0.06 -11.47 -1.08
C ALA A 77 -1.46 -11.38 -0.85
N ILE A 78 -1.93 -10.70 0.19
CA ILE A 78 -3.37 -10.43 0.42
C ILE A 78 -3.86 -9.32 -0.53
N LEU A 79 -3.04 -8.30 -0.77
CA LEU A 79 -3.34 -7.23 -1.73
C LEU A 79 -3.50 -7.76 -3.17
N ASP A 80 -2.86 -8.89 -3.49
CA ASP A 80 -3.01 -9.62 -4.75
C ASP A 80 -4.25 -10.56 -4.75
N HIS A 81 -5.39 -10.08 -4.26
CA HIS A 81 -6.65 -10.82 -4.22
C HIS A 81 -7.71 -10.20 -5.14
N ASP A 82 -8.58 -11.05 -5.71
CA ASP A 82 -9.61 -10.61 -6.67
C ASP A 82 -10.70 -9.75 -6.01
N GLU A 83 -11.07 -10.07 -4.76
CA GLU A 83 -12.09 -9.34 -3.98
C GLU A 83 -11.61 -7.94 -3.57
N PRO A 84 -12.29 -6.86 -4.02
CA PRO A 84 -11.88 -5.48 -3.68
C PRO A 84 -11.79 -5.20 -2.19
N ARG A 85 -12.72 -5.74 -1.38
CA ARG A 85 -12.69 -5.52 0.08
C ARG A 85 -11.41 -6.04 0.74
N VAL A 86 -10.94 -7.21 0.29
CA VAL A 86 -9.68 -7.81 0.77
C VAL A 86 -8.50 -6.92 0.41
N ARG A 87 -8.48 -6.35 -0.79
CA ARG A 87 -7.43 -5.42 -1.22
C ARG A 87 -7.42 -4.15 -0.39
N VAL A 88 -8.58 -3.56 -0.12
CA VAL A 88 -8.69 -2.37 0.75
C VAL A 88 -8.09 -2.65 2.13
N SER A 89 -8.50 -3.74 2.79
CA SER A 89 -7.95 -4.09 4.11
C SER A 89 -6.43 -4.33 4.07
N ALA A 90 -5.91 -4.98 3.03
CA ALA A 90 -4.47 -5.18 2.89
C ALA A 90 -3.71 -3.88 2.60
N GLY A 91 -4.27 -2.99 1.78
CA GLY A 91 -3.71 -1.69 1.47
C GLY A 91 -3.63 -0.78 2.69
N GLU A 92 -4.71 -0.68 3.47
CA GLU A 92 -4.76 0.06 4.74
C GLU A 92 -3.74 -0.51 5.74
N ALA A 93 -3.70 -1.84 5.91
CA ALA A 93 -2.74 -2.51 6.77
C ALA A 93 -1.29 -2.27 6.33
N LEU A 94 -1.01 -2.27 5.01
CA LEU A 94 0.33 -1.95 4.49
C LEU A 94 0.71 -0.49 4.71
N LEU A 95 -0.21 0.45 4.55
CA LEU A 95 0.01 1.87 4.83
C LEU A 95 0.35 2.10 6.30
N ASP A 96 -0.44 1.52 7.20
CA ASP A 96 -0.20 1.57 8.64
C ASP A 96 1.20 1.05 8.99
N VAL A 97 1.60 -0.09 8.43
CA VAL A 97 2.96 -0.63 8.61
C VAL A 97 4.01 0.27 7.99
N ALA A 98 3.76 0.84 6.80
CA ALA A 98 4.72 1.63 6.07
C ALA A 98 5.05 2.97 6.77
N TYR A 99 4.13 3.57 7.52
CA TYR A 99 4.41 4.79 8.28
C TYR A 99 5.51 4.60 9.35
N ASP A 100 5.63 3.41 9.93
CA ASP A 100 6.65 3.11 10.95
C ASP A 100 7.82 2.24 10.41
N TYR A 101 7.56 1.42 9.39
CA TYR A 101 8.47 0.38 8.87
C TYR A 101 8.60 0.44 7.34
N TYR A 102 8.71 1.65 6.78
CA TYR A 102 8.80 1.85 5.33
C TYR A 102 9.90 1.01 4.66
N ALA A 103 11.09 0.91 5.28
CA ALA A 103 12.21 0.19 4.69
C ALA A 103 11.93 -1.31 4.50
N GLU A 104 11.15 -1.91 5.40
CA GLU A 104 10.70 -3.29 5.30
C GLU A 104 9.69 -3.46 4.16
N VAL A 105 8.69 -2.57 4.08
CA VAL A 105 7.67 -2.58 3.02
C VAL A 105 8.30 -2.34 1.66
N ALA A 106 9.17 -1.34 1.53
CA ALA A 106 9.92 -1.03 0.32
C ALA A 106 10.73 -2.23 -0.19
N ARG A 107 11.37 -3.00 0.71
CA ARG A 107 12.08 -4.23 0.33
C ARG A 107 11.14 -5.35 -0.13
N ALA A 108 9.93 -5.44 0.42
CA ALA A 108 8.93 -6.42 -0.02
C ALA A 108 8.40 -6.05 -1.42
N ILE A 109 8.17 -4.76 -1.67
CA ILE A 109 7.84 -4.22 -3.00
C ILE A 109 8.95 -4.54 -4.00
N ASP A 110 10.21 -4.30 -3.63
CA ASP A 110 11.39 -4.59 -4.46
C ASP A 110 11.46 -6.07 -4.89
N ARG A 111 11.22 -6.99 -3.93
CA ARG A 111 11.12 -8.43 -4.20
C ARG A 111 9.93 -8.78 -5.10
N THR A 112 8.81 -8.10 -4.92
CA THR A 112 7.58 -8.35 -5.71
C THR A 112 7.77 -7.93 -7.17
N LEU A 113 8.43 -6.79 -7.40
CA LEU A 113 8.83 -6.33 -8.73
C LEU A 113 9.80 -7.30 -9.41
N ASP A 114 10.71 -7.94 -8.65
CA ASP A 114 11.65 -8.93 -9.18
C ASP A 114 10.96 -10.25 -9.58
N ASP A 115 9.90 -10.65 -8.86
CA ASP A 115 9.16 -11.89 -9.08
C ASP A 115 8.09 -11.76 -10.18
N GLY A 116 7.45 -10.59 -10.30
CA GLY A 116 6.48 -10.29 -11.36
C GLY A 116 5.16 -11.07 -11.33
N ARG A 117 4.90 -11.86 -10.27
CA ARG A 117 3.70 -12.72 -10.17
C ARG A 117 2.48 -12.06 -9.51
N ALA A 118 2.66 -11.04 -8.68
CA ALA A 118 1.59 -10.38 -7.92
C ALA A 118 1.05 -9.15 -8.67
N VAL A 119 0.49 -9.37 -9.86
CA VAL A 119 0.17 -8.30 -10.83
C VAL A 119 -0.86 -7.31 -10.29
N ARG A 120 -1.86 -7.75 -9.52
CA ARG A 120 -2.86 -6.82 -8.96
C ARG A 120 -2.26 -5.96 -7.87
N ALA A 121 -1.47 -6.56 -6.98
CA ALA A 121 -0.75 -5.79 -5.97
C ALA A 121 0.18 -4.76 -6.62
N LEU A 122 0.86 -5.10 -7.73
CA LEU A 122 1.73 -4.17 -8.44
C LEU A 122 1.00 -2.95 -9.02
N ALA A 123 -0.31 -3.03 -9.27
CA ALA A 123 -1.11 -1.87 -9.67
C ALA A 123 -1.54 -0.99 -8.48
N GLU A 124 -1.49 -1.49 -7.25
CA GLU A 124 -1.95 -0.79 -6.03
C GLU A 124 -0.77 -0.18 -5.25
N LEU A 125 0.40 -0.86 -5.27
CA LEU A 125 1.60 -0.46 -4.53
C LEU A 125 2.19 0.92 -4.91
N PRO A 126 2.09 1.43 -6.15
CA PRO A 126 2.53 2.80 -6.45
C PRO A 126 1.82 3.86 -5.61
N PHE A 127 0.50 3.73 -5.40
CA PHE A 127 -0.27 4.67 -4.59
C PHE A 127 0.18 4.66 -3.12
N LEU A 128 0.47 3.48 -2.58
CA LEU A 128 1.06 3.38 -1.25
C LEU A 128 2.39 4.15 -1.13
N LEU A 129 3.25 4.05 -2.15
CA LEU A 129 4.53 4.75 -2.16
C LEU A 129 4.34 6.27 -2.21
N ALA A 130 3.36 6.76 -2.97
CA ALA A 130 3.01 8.17 -3.07
C ALA A 130 2.42 8.71 -1.77
N GLU A 131 1.48 7.99 -1.16
CA GLU A 131 0.79 8.36 0.08
C GLU A 131 1.77 8.48 1.26
N VAL A 132 2.71 7.53 1.39
CA VAL A 132 3.72 7.59 2.47
C VAL A 132 4.76 8.69 2.20
N GLY A 133 5.11 8.93 0.94
CA GLY A 133 5.90 10.10 0.53
C GLY A 133 7.38 10.08 0.95
N GLU A 134 7.94 8.90 1.26
CA GLU A 134 9.35 8.76 1.59
C GLU A 134 10.25 9.02 0.36
N PRO A 135 11.40 9.72 0.49
CA PRO A 135 12.28 10.00 -0.66
C PRO A 135 12.78 8.76 -1.41
N SER A 136 12.83 7.60 -0.74
CA SER A 136 13.17 6.32 -1.36
C SER A 136 12.04 5.70 -2.20
N ALA A 137 10.85 6.32 -2.26
CA ALA A 137 9.77 5.97 -3.17
C ALA A 137 10.14 6.20 -4.63
N THR A 138 10.88 7.28 -4.92
CA THR A 138 11.20 7.69 -6.30
C THR A 138 11.95 6.60 -7.08
N PRO A 139 13.03 5.97 -6.55
CA PRO A 139 13.65 4.84 -7.22
C PRO A 139 12.70 3.65 -7.48
N LEU A 140 11.77 3.35 -6.57
CA LEU A 140 10.79 2.28 -6.76
C LEU A 140 9.76 2.64 -7.82
N LEU A 141 9.21 3.86 -7.80
CA LEU A 141 8.27 4.34 -8.83
C LEU A 141 8.90 4.32 -10.22
N ARG A 142 10.20 4.63 -10.36
CA ARG A 142 10.92 4.44 -11.64
C ARG A 142 10.90 2.99 -12.12
N ARG A 143 10.97 2.01 -11.22
CA ARG A 143 10.85 0.58 -11.58
C ARG A 143 9.44 0.24 -12.05
N PHE A 144 8.41 0.77 -11.39
CA PHE A 144 7.03 0.59 -11.81
C PHE A 144 6.74 1.24 -13.18
N LEU A 145 7.25 2.45 -13.44
CA LEU A 145 7.14 3.11 -14.74
C LEU A 145 7.82 2.33 -15.87
N ALA A 146 8.82 1.50 -15.56
CA ALA A 146 9.50 0.63 -16.51
C ALA A 146 8.88 -0.77 -16.63
N HIS A 147 7.73 -1.02 -16.00
CA HIS A 147 7.11 -2.34 -15.96
C HIS A 147 6.48 -2.72 -17.33
N PRO A 148 6.53 -4.00 -17.74
CA PRO A 148 5.97 -4.44 -19.02
C PRO A 148 4.43 -4.38 -19.08
N ASP A 149 3.76 -4.48 -17.94
CA ASP A 149 2.30 -4.41 -17.84
C ASP A 149 1.81 -2.96 -17.85
N ALA A 150 0.86 -2.64 -18.74
CA ALA A 150 0.39 -1.28 -18.94
C ALA A 150 -0.43 -0.74 -17.75
N THR A 151 -1.22 -1.59 -17.09
CA THR A 151 -2.00 -1.18 -15.91
C THR A 151 -1.07 -0.80 -14.75
N VAL A 152 0.02 -1.54 -14.58
CA VAL A 152 1.05 -1.21 -13.56
C VAL A 152 1.74 0.13 -13.87
N VAL A 153 2.03 0.40 -15.14
CA VAL A 153 2.65 1.68 -15.54
C VAL A 153 1.66 2.84 -15.36
N ALA A 154 0.39 2.68 -15.72
CA ALA A 154 -0.64 3.71 -15.53
C ALA A 154 -0.77 4.10 -14.04
N ALA A 155 -0.88 3.11 -13.15
CA ALA A 155 -0.89 3.36 -11.70
C ALA A 155 0.36 4.11 -11.23
N ALA A 156 1.54 3.80 -11.79
CA ALA A 156 2.78 4.48 -11.46
C ALA A 156 2.84 5.93 -11.98
N ILE A 157 2.22 6.22 -13.12
CA ILE A 157 2.08 7.58 -13.65
C ILE A 157 1.23 8.41 -12.70
N GLU A 158 0.06 7.89 -12.28
CA GLU A 158 -0.82 8.57 -11.34
C GLU A 158 -0.14 8.82 -9.99
N ALA A 159 0.49 7.79 -9.42
CA ALA A 159 1.25 7.89 -8.18
C ALA A 159 2.42 8.90 -8.29
N ALA A 160 3.06 9.02 -9.46
CA ALA A 160 4.10 10.01 -9.68
C ALA A 160 3.57 11.45 -9.60
N VAL A 161 2.37 11.70 -10.14
CA VAL A 161 1.69 13.00 -10.02
C VAL A 161 1.33 13.29 -8.57
N GLU A 162 0.79 12.30 -7.86
CA GLU A 162 0.42 12.42 -6.45
C GLU A 162 1.63 12.78 -5.58
N LEU A 163 2.70 11.97 -5.67
CA LEU A 163 3.97 12.21 -4.98
C LEU A 163 4.54 13.59 -5.32
N GLY A 164 4.40 14.02 -6.58
CA GLY A 164 4.83 15.34 -7.02
C GLY A 164 6.35 15.52 -7.10
N ASP A 165 7.10 14.43 -7.18
CA ASP A 165 8.56 14.49 -7.27
C ASP A 165 9.00 14.82 -8.71
N PRO A 166 9.59 16.01 -8.96
CA PRO A 166 10.07 16.38 -10.29
C PRO A 166 11.18 15.46 -10.82
N GLU A 167 11.84 14.67 -9.96
CA GLU A 167 12.82 13.68 -10.38
C GLU A 167 12.24 12.54 -11.24
N LEU A 168 10.92 12.38 -11.27
CA LEU A 168 10.22 11.40 -12.13
C LEU A 168 9.97 11.91 -13.56
N ALA A 169 10.14 13.21 -13.82
CA ALA A 169 9.83 13.82 -15.11
C ALA A 169 10.54 13.12 -16.28
N SER A 170 11.83 12.79 -16.14
CA SER A 170 12.57 12.09 -17.21
C SER A 170 12.03 10.69 -17.52
N SER A 171 11.46 9.99 -16.52
CA SER A 171 10.85 8.67 -16.72
C SER A 171 9.50 8.80 -17.41
N LEU A 172 8.71 9.81 -17.04
CA LEU A 172 7.45 10.14 -17.71
C LEU A 172 7.67 10.58 -19.17
N GLU A 173 8.68 11.42 -19.44
CA GLU A 173 9.06 11.83 -20.80
C GLU A 173 9.38 10.63 -21.70
N SER A 174 9.94 9.55 -21.15
CA SER A 174 10.25 8.34 -21.91
C SER A 174 9.01 7.51 -22.32
N LEU A 175 7.86 7.78 -21.68
CA LEU A 175 6.59 7.12 -21.96
C LEU A 175 5.71 7.92 -22.95
N ALA A 176 6.10 9.12 -23.36
CA ALA A 176 5.26 10.02 -24.16
C ALA A 176 4.80 9.44 -25.51
N ASP A 177 5.56 8.50 -26.09
CA ASP A 177 5.23 7.80 -27.34
C ASP A 177 4.75 6.35 -27.10
N ASP A 178 4.39 5.99 -25.86
CA ASP A 178 3.96 4.64 -25.50
C ASP A 178 2.48 4.41 -25.86
N GLU A 179 2.25 3.69 -26.95
CA GLU A 179 0.92 3.40 -27.52
C GLU A 179 0.16 2.26 -26.79
N ARG A 180 0.68 1.72 -25.68
CA ARG A 180 -0.08 0.72 -24.90
C ARG A 180 -1.34 1.38 -24.34
N GLU A 181 -2.49 0.80 -24.67
CA GLU A 181 -3.79 1.25 -24.18
C GLU A 181 -4.04 0.73 -22.76
N VAL A 182 -4.68 1.57 -21.94
CA VAL A 182 -5.26 1.18 -20.66
C VAL A 182 -6.74 1.52 -20.64
N ALA A 183 -7.54 0.64 -20.05
CA ALA A 183 -8.96 0.88 -19.89
C ALA A 183 -9.18 1.80 -18.70
N GLU A 184 -9.80 2.96 -18.94
CA GLU A 184 -10.39 3.77 -17.87
C GLU A 184 -11.72 3.12 -17.49
N GLU A 185 -11.88 2.65 -16.25
CA GLU A 185 -13.17 2.22 -15.72
C GLU A 185 -14.04 3.45 -15.41
N ASP A 186 -14.35 4.26 -16.42
CA ASP A 186 -15.29 5.37 -16.26
C ASP A 186 -16.67 4.99 -16.81
N PHE A 187 -17.65 5.09 -15.91
CA PHE A 187 -19.04 4.73 -16.16
C PHE A 187 -19.66 5.75 -17.12
N GLU A 188 -19.52 5.55 -18.43
CA GLU A 188 -20.55 5.83 -19.47
C GLU A 188 -20.01 5.72 -20.91
N GLU A 189 -18.70 5.89 -21.13
CA GLU A 189 -18.04 5.73 -22.44
C GLU A 189 -16.64 5.12 -22.25
N GLU A 190 -16.31 4.07 -23.01
CA GLU A 190 -14.97 3.45 -22.99
C GLU A 190 -13.98 4.40 -23.70
N THR A 191 -13.39 5.33 -22.96
CA THR A 191 -12.24 6.12 -23.42
C THR A 191 -10.98 5.28 -23.20
N ALA A 192 -10.41 4.77 -24.28
CA ALA A 192 -9.06 4.21 -24.24
C ALA A 192 -8.06 5.37 -24.24
N ALA A 193 -7.25 5.47 -23.19
CA ALA A 193 -6.09 6.35 -23.14
C ALA A 193 -4.82 5.51 -23.38
N THR A 194 -3.83 6.10 -24.05
CA THR A 194 -2.51 5.47 -24.12
C THR A 194 -1.67 5.87 -22.91
N LEU A 195 -0.66 5.07 -22.58
CA LEU A 195 0.32 5.46 -21.58
C LEU A 195 1.04 6.78 -21.94
N GLY A 196 1.21 7.06 -23.23
CA GLY A 196 1.75 8.34 -23.72
C GLY A 196 0.86 9.54 -23.41
N ASP A 197 -0.46 9.38 -23.54
CA ASP A 197 -1.42 10.42 -23.15
C ASP A 197 -1.34 10.68 -21.64
N LEU A 198 -1.40 9.62 -20.82
CA LEU A 198 -1.30 9.72 -19.36
C LEU A 198 0.03 10.35 -18.91
N ALA A 199 1.15 9.97 -19.52
CA ALA A 199 2.45 10.51 -19.19
C ALA A 199 2.58 12.00 -19.56
N THR A 200 1.98 12.41 -20.68
CA THR A 200 1.93 13.81 -21.11
C THR A 200 1.14 14.65 -20.12
N ASP A 201 -0.05 14.18 -19.73
CA ASP A 201 -0.89 14.86 -18.74
C ASP A 201 -0.20 14.94 -17.37
N ALA A 202 0.48 13.87 -16.95
CA ALA A 202 1.27 13.86 -15.72
C ALA A 202 2.41 14.90 -15.74
N LEU A 203 3.11 15.05 -16.86
CA LEU A 203 4.16 16.07 -17.02
C LEU A 203 3.59 17.49 -16.93
N GLU A 204 2.41 17.74 -17.50
CA GLU A 204 1.72 19.03 -17.36
C GLU A 204 1.34 19.30 -15.91
N ALA A 205 0.78 18.30 -15.21
CA ALA A 205 0.42 18.41 -13.79
C ALA A 205 1.64 18.71 -12.90
N LEU A 206 2.77 18.03 -13.12
CA LEU A 206 4.01 18.26 -12.38
C LEU A 206 4.60 19.66 -12.64
N ARG A 207 4.49 20.18 -13.88
CA ARG A 207 4.92 21.56 -14.22
C ARG A 207 3.99 22.63 -13.64
N GLY A 208 2.72 22.30 -13.45
CA GLY A 208 1.68 23.19 -12.92
C GLY A 208 1.65 23.31 -11.39
N ARG A 209 2.29 22.39 -10.64
CA ARG A 209 2.42 22.50 -9.18
C ARG A 209 3.38 23.65 -8.83
N PRO A 210 2.95 24.71 -8.12
CA PRO A 210 3.90 25.68 -7.57
C PRO A 210 4.84 24.97 -6.60
N GLU A 211 6.13 25.33 -6.62
CA GLU A 211 7.08 24.87 -5.60
C GLU A 211 6.48 25.12 -4.20
N PRO A 212 6.56 24.16 -3.25
CA PRO A 212 6.15 24.43 -1.88
C PRO A 212 6.99 25.59 -1.35
N ASP A 213 6.34 26.73 -1.17
CA ASP A 213 6.92 27.96 -0.65
C ASP A 213 7.65 27.65 0.65
N GLY A 214 8.99 27.66 0.59
CA GLY A 214 9.93 27.90 1.68
C GLY A 214 9.76 27.09 2.98
N ARG A 215 10.77 26.26 3.27
CA ARG A 215 11.36 26.05 4.61
C ARG A 215 10.45 26.45 5.78
N PHE A 216 9.87 25.45 6.45
CA PHE A 216 9.54 25.58 7.86
C PHE A 216 10.84 25.78 8.65
N ASP A 217 11.25 27.05 8.80
CA ASP A 217 12.10 27.48 9.91
C ASP A 217 11.27 27.26 11.18
N GLN A 218 11.28 26.03 11.69
CA GLN A 218 10.91 25.78 13.06
C GLN A 218 11.95 26.48 13.91
N GLY A 219 11.66 27.73 14.24
CA GLY A 219 12.29 28.49 15.30
C GLY A 219 12.11 27.78 16.64
N LEU A 220 12.82 26.66 16.83
CA LEU A 220 13.13 26.11 18.12
C LEU A 220 14.18 27.05 18.73
N GLY A 221 13.67 27.89 19.62
CA GLY A 221 14.43 28.90 20.34
C GLY A 221 15.74 28.33 20.87
N ARG A 222 16.85 28.91 20.39
CA ARG A 222 18.14 28.74 21.04
C ARG A 222 18.01 29.21 22.48
N ALA A 223 18.08 28.27 23.42
CA ALA A 223 18.21 28.58 24.84
C ALA A 223 19.39 29.55 25.06
N PRO A 224 19.23 30.63 25.84
CA PRO A 224 20.33 31.52 26.13
C PRO A 224 21.39 30.77 26.95
N LYS A 225 22.64 30.79 26.45
CA LYS A 225 23.81 30.32 27.19
C LYS A 225 23.91 31.11 28.49
N GLY A 226 23.64 30.45 29.61
CA GLY A 226 23.93 30.98 30.94
C GLY A 226 25.41 31.36 31.04
N ARG A 227 25.68 32.65 31.21
CA ARG A 227 26.96 33.14 31.73
C ARG A 227 26.86 33.08 33.24
N GLY A 228 27.76 32.31 33.86
CA GLY A 228 27.84 32.17 35.30
C GLY A 228 28.15 33.48 36.03
N ARG A 229 27.75 33.49 37.30
CA ARG A 229 28.59 33.77 38.48
C ARG A 229 27.94 33.12 39.69
#